data_AF-A0AAU2TD07-F1
#
_entry.id   AF-A0AAU2TD07-F1
#
_cell.length_a   1.000
_cell.length_b   1.000
_cell.length_c   1.000
_cell.angle_alpha   90.00
_cell.angle_beta   90.00
_cell.angle_gamma   90.00
#
_symmetry.space_group_name_H-M   'P 1'
#
loop_
_entity.id
_entity.type
_entity.pdbx_description
1 polymer ?
#
loop_
_entity_poly.entity_id
_entity_poly.type
_entity_poly.pdbx_seq_one_letter_code
_entity_poly.pdbx_strand_id
1 'polypeptide(L)'
;MDGYEHLDLAHGNGVLLPMARAMTDSFSYKLPANTVRAYQEVLRLGGDLHLMQEALTEIVSDFVDSDLRRTDLEWVPLEGVRWSAETRWPAMWDERVRRASEPEGPGVFVVRAEPERCSPALTIL
;
A
#
# COMPACT_ATOMS: atom_id res chain seq x y z
N MET A 1 -1.97 29.25 29.62
CA MET A 1 -2.24 29.50 28.19
C MET A 1 -0.90 29.46 27.48
N ASP A 2 -0.95 28.93 26.26
CA ASP A 2 0.11 28.78 25.24
C ASP A 2 0.95 27.51 25.30
N GLY A 3 0.79 26.72 24.24
CA GLY A 3 1.46 25.44 23.99
C GLY A 3 0.69 24.55 23.02
N TYR A 4 0.19 25.09 21.89
CA TYR A 4 -0.20 24.26 20.73
C TYR A 4 0.90 24.41 19.67
N GLU A 5 2.01 23.71 19.89
CA GLU A 5 2.99 23.48 18.84
C GLU A 5 2.46 22.38 17.91
N HIS A 6 2.04 22.85 16.73
CA HIS A 6 2.18 22.23 15.42
C HIS A 6 2.44 20.71 15.41
N LEU A 7 1.38 19.90 15.39
CA LEU A 7 1.49 18.49 15.03
C LEU A 7 1.67 18.39 13.52
N ASP A 8 2.90 18.12 13.12
CA ASP A 8 3.28 17.76 11.77
C ASP A 8 2.64 16.41 11.43
N LEU A 9 1.60 16.45 10.60
CA LEU A 9 0.82 15.30 10.14
C LEU A 9 1.57 14.61 9.01
N ALA A 10 2.63 13.90 9.35
CA ALA A 10 3.39 13.10 8.40
C ALA A 10 3.54 11.65 8.91
N HIS A 11 2.77 10.77 8.26
CA HIS A 11 3.07 9.34 8.05
C HIS A 11 3.03 8.38 9.26
N GLY A 12 2.04 7.47 9.23
CA GLY A 12 2.16 6.14 9.83
C GLY A 12 1.42 5.96 11.16
N ASN A 13 0.43 5.06 11.16
CA ASN A 13 -0.46 4.65 12.27
C ASN A 13 0.24 3.96 13.47
N GLY A 14 1.45 4.38 13.86
CA GLY A 14 2.17 3.87 15.04
C GLY A 14 1.70 4.42 16.39
N VAL A 15 0.90 5.50 16.38
CA VAL A 15 0.48 6.21 17.61
C VAL A 15 -0.89 5.74 18.14
N LEU A 16 -1.76 5.21 17.27
CA LEU A 16 -3.12 4.86 17.66
C LEU A 16 -3.20 3.63 18.57
N LEU A 17 -2.33 2.63 18.38
CA LEU A 17 -2.32 1.42 19.20
C LEU A 17 -1.80 1.67 20.63
N PRO A 18 -0.67 2.38 20.85
CA PRO A 18 -0.23 2.75 22.20
C PRO A 18 -1.20 3.69 22.92
N MET A 19 -1.80 4.64 22.19
CA MET A 19 -2.74 5.60 22.74
C MET A 19 -4.09 4.95 23.09
N ALA A 20 -4.60 4.04 22.25
CA ALA A 20 -5.77 3.22 22.57
C ALA A 20 -5.52 2.30 23.78
N ARG A 21 -4.30 1.75 23.91
CA ARG A 21 -3.89 0.96 25.08
C ARG A 21 -3.85 1.79 26.36
N ALA A 22 -3.24 2.98 26.32
CA ALA A 22 -3.19 3.90 27.46
C ALA A 22 -4.59 4.42 27.85
N MET A 23 -5.46 4.70 26.88
CA MET A 23 -6.87 5.03 27.14
C MET A 23 -7.63 3.87 27.78
N THR A 24 -7.39 2.64 27.33
CA THR A 24 -8.00 1.44 27.92
C THR A 24 -7.57 1.26 29.38
N ASP A 25 -6.28 1.43 29.69
CA ASP A 25 -5.75 1.31 31.05
C ASP A 25 -6.28 2.41 31.99
N SER A 26 -6.46 3.64 31.48
CA SER A 26 -6.96 4.77 32.28
C SER A 26 -8.48 4.73 32.55
N PHE A 27 -9.27 4.10 31.69
CA PHE A 27 -10.73 3.91 31.87
C PHE A 27 -11.10 2.54 32.46
N SER A 28 -10.11 1.65 32.63
CA SER A 28 -10.27 0.27 33.10
C SER A 28 -10.99 0.16 34.45
N TYR A 29 -10.90 1.17 35.33
CA TYR A 29 -11.58 1.15 36.64
C TYR A 29 -13.08 1.49 36.60
N LYS A 30 -13.62 1.93 35.45
CA LYS A 30 -15.05 2.29 35.28
C LYS A 30 -15.77 1.51 34.17
N LEU A 31 -15.06 0.75 33.34
CA LEU A 31 -15.67 -0.02 32.27
C LEU A 31 -15.87 -1.48 32.73
N PRO A 32 -17.08 -2.04 32.62
CA PRO A 32 -17.30 -3.43 32.95
C PRO A 32 -16.50 -4.33 31.97
N ALA A 33 -16.03 -5.48 32.46
CA ALA A 33 -15.10 -6.35 31.74
C ALA A 33 -15.60 -6.82 30.36
N ASN A 34 -16.93 -6.88 30.16
CA ASN A 34 -17.55 -7.17 28.87
C ASN A 34 -17.32 -6.06 27.83
N THR A 35 -17.24 -4.79 28.25
CA THR A 35 -16.94 -3.66 27.39
C THR A 35 -15.48 -3.67 26.94
N VAL A 36 -14.53 -3.90 27.86
CA VAL A 36 -13.10 -4.00 27.52
C VAL A 36 -12.86 -5.14 26.52
N ARG A 37 -13.50 -6.30 26.74
CA ARG A 37 -13.43 -7.45 25.81
C ARG A 37 -13.99 -7.13 24.43
N ALA A 38 -15.12 -6.41 24.36
CA ALA A 38 -15.72 -6.00 23.08
C ALA A 38 -14.80 -5.06 22.29
N TYR A 39 -14.16 -4.09 22.97
CA TYR A 39 -13.20 -3.17 22.33
C TYR A 39 -11.95 -3.90 21.83
N GLN A 40 -11.39 -4.83 22.61
CA GLN A 40 -10.24 -5.63 22.20
C GLN A 40 -10.53 -6.46 20.95
N GLU A 41 -11.74 -7.03 20.84
CA GLU A 41 -12.12 -7.81 19.66
C GLU A 41 -12.29 -6.93 18.42
N VAL A 42 -12.86 -5.73 18.56
CA VAL A 42 -12.95 -4.77 17.45
C VAL A 42 -11.56 -4.34 16.98
N LEU A 43 -10.63 -4.07 17.89
CA LEU A 43 -9.26 -3.74 17.53
C LEU A 43 -8.53 -4.91 16.84
N ARG A 44 -8.76 -6.14 17.31
CA ARG A 44 -8.20 -7.35 16.70
C ARG A 44 -8.70 -7.54 15.27
N LEU A 45 -10.01 -7.47 15.06
CA LEU A 45 -10.63 -7.61 13.74
C LEU A 45 -10.18 -6.50 12.77
N GLY A 46 -10.01 -5.27 13.27
CA GLY A 46 -9.45 -4.17 12.48
C GLY A 46 -8.00 -4.42 12.07
N GLY A 47 -7.18 -4.96 12.97
CA GLY A 47 -5.80 -5.35 12.67
C GLY A 47 -5.71 -6.48 11.65
N ASP A 48 -6.52 -7.54 11.82
CA ASP A 48 -6.57 -8.67 10.88
C ASP A 48 -6.96 -8.23 9.47
N LEU A 49 -7.94 -7.32 9.34
CA LEU A 49 -8.34 -6.78 8.04
C LEU A 49 -7.20 -5.98 7.39
N HIS A 50 -6.46 -5.19 8.16
CA HIS A 50 -5.34 -4.42 7.66
C HIS A 50 -4.19 -5.31 7.16
N LEU A 51 -3.83 -6.34 7.94
CA LEU A 51 -2.83 -7.33 7.54
C LEU A 51 -3.25 -8.07 6.26
N MET A 52 -4.54 -8.37 6.12
CA MET A 52 -5.06 -8.98 4.88
C MET A 52 -4.98 -8.03 3.69
N GLN A 53 -5.20 -6.72 3.88
CA GLN A 53 -5.04 -5.73 2.82
C GLN A 53 -3.59 -5.60 2.36
N GLU A 54 -2.63 -5.58 3.28
CA GLU A 54 -1.21 -5.55 2.96
C GLU A 54 -0.79 -6.82 2.21
N ALA A 55 -1.21 -8.00 2.69
CA ALA A 55 -0.93 -9.27 2.03
C ALA A 55 -1.55 -9.36 0.63
N LEU A 56 -2.79 -8.89 0.45
CA LEU A 56 -3.42 -8.82 -0.86
C LEU A 56 -2.64 -7.87 -1.77
N THR A 57 -2.22 -6.71 -1.27
CA THR A 57 -1.45 -5.72 -2.04
C THR A 57 -0.13 -6.29 -2.52
N GLU A 58 0.62 -6.99 -1.68
CA GLU A 58 1.85 -7.69 -2.09
C GLU A 58 1.55 -8.74 -3.17
N ILE A 59 0.53 -9.59 -2.96
CA ILE A 59 0.20 -10.66 -3.90
C ILE A 59 -0.23 -10.11 -5.27
N VAL A 60 -1.03 -9.04 -5.30
CA VAL A 60 -1.51 -8.46 -6.58
C VAL A 60 -0.47 -7.57 -7.26
N SER A 61 0.59 -7.17 -6.56
CA SER A 61 1.66 -6.32 -7.10
C SER A 61 2.91 -7.11 -7.47
N ASP A 62 2.95 -8.42 -7.23
CA ASP A 62 4.06 -9.28 -7.63
C ASP A 62 3.80 -9.94 -8.99
N PHE A 63 4.53 -9.47 -10.00
CA PHE A 63 4.51 -9.99 -11.37
C PHE A 63 5.86 -10.55 -11.80
N VAL A 64 6.71 -10.97 -10.86
CA VAL A 64 7.96 -11.67 -11.16
C VAL A 64 7.69 -12.88 -12.08
N ASP A 65 8.47 -12.98 -13.15
CA ASP A 65 8.41 -14.03 -14.17
C ASP A 65 7.06 -14.19 -14.91
N SER A 66 6.15 -13.21 -14.76
CA SER A 66 4.80 -13.27 -15.33
C SER A 66 4.75 -12.84 -16.81
N ASP A 67 3.87 -13.47 -17.61
CA ASP A 67 3.63 -13.09 -19.01
C ASP A 67 2.40 -12.18 -19.13
N LEU A 68 2.64 -10.88 -19.27
CA LEU A 68 1.63 -9.82 -19.35
C LEU A 68 1.40 -9.32 -20.79
N ARG A 69 1.97 -9.95 -21.81
CA ARG A 69 1.94 -9.44 -23.20
C ARG A 69 0.55 -9.21 -23.79
N ARG A 70 -0.48 -9.85 -23.23
CA ARG A 70 -1.89 -9.77 -23.67
C ARG A 70 -2.78 -9.01 -22.68
N THR A 71 -2.20 -8.45 -21.62
CA THR A 71 -2.92 -7.73 -20.58
C THR A 71 -3.06 -6.27 -20.97
N ASP A 72 -4.27 -5.73 -20.81
CA ASP A 72 -4.50 -4.30 -20.90
C ASP A 72 -4.13 -3.63 -19.57
N LEU A 73 -3.10 -2.79 -19.60
CA LEU A 73 -2.57 -2.08 -18.43
C LEU A 73 -3.00 -0.61 -18.41
N GLU A 74 -3.84 -0.16 -19.36
CA GLU A 74 -4.19 1.26 -19.56
C GLU A 74 -4.83 1.91 -18.33
N TRP A 75 -5.47 1.12 -17.47
CA TRP A 75 -6.14 1.60 -16.25
C TRP A 75 -5.57 1.01 -14.96
N VAL A 76 -4.48 0.24 -15.06
CA VAL A 76 -3.86 -0.43 -13.91
C VAL A 76 -2.76 0.46 -13.36
N PRO A 77 -2.82 0.89 -12.08
CA PRO A 77 -1.70 1.55 -11.44
C PRO A 77 -0.54 0.55 -11.31
N LEU A 78 0.65 0.94 -11.75
CA LEU A 78 1.84 0.07 -11.75
C LEU A 78 2.85 0.46 -10.68
N GLU A 79 2.71 1.62 -10.03
CA GLU A 79 3.56 1.97 -8.89
C GLU A 79 3.50 0.90 -7.78
N GLY A 80 4.67 0.48 -7.29
CA GLY A 80 4.81 -0.60 -6.32
C GLY A 80 4.86 -2.01 -6.92
N VAL A 81 4.66 -2.17 -8.24
CA VAL A 81 4.73 -3.48 -8.89
C VAL A 81 6.17 -4.03 -8.90
N ARG A 82 6.32 -5.27 -8.45
CA ARG A 82 7.55 -6.06 -8.50
C ARG A 82 7.59 -6.91 -9.77
N TRP A 83 8.75 -6.97 -10.42
CA TRP A 83 8.93 -7.72 -11.65
C TRP A 83 10.39 -8.16 -11.84
N SER A 84 10.62 -9.10 -12.76
CA SER A 84 11.96 -9.62 -13.08
C SER A 84 12.29 -9.45 -14.56
N ALA A 85 13.54 -9.71 -14.94
CA ALA A 85 13.93 -9.69 -16.34
C ALA A 85 13.13 -10.67 -17.23
N GLU A 86 12.55 -11.73 -16.64
CA GLU A 86 11.71 -12.71 -17.34
C GLU A 86 10.24 -12.28 -17.45
N THR A 87 9.81 -11.26 -16.68
CA THR A 87 8.47 -10.68 -16.81
C THR A 87 8.31 -10.08 -18.20
N ARG A 88 7.27 -10.52 -18.92
CA ARG A 88 7.02 -10.10 -20.31
C ARG A 88 5.92 -9.05 -20.35
N TRP A 89 6.32 -7.79 -20.43
CA TRP A 89 5.40 -6.67 -20.57
C TRP A 89 4.77 -6.61 -21.98
N PRO A 90 3.58 -5.99 -22.13
CA PRO A 90 3.13 -5.54 -23.44
C PRO A 90 4.16 -4.62 -24.08
N ALA A 91 4.32 -4.68 -25.41
CA ALA A 91 5.36 -3.94 -26.13
C ALA A 91 5.36 -2.43 -25.87
N MET A 92 4.18 -1.84 -25.64
CA MET A 92 4.02 -0.41 -25.36
C MET A 92 4.49 -0.01 -23.95
N TRP A 93 4.56 -0.97 -23.03
CA TRP A 93 4.81 -0.77 -21.61
C TRP A 93 6.22 -1.16 -21.18
N ASP A 94 6.88 -2.09 -21.88
CA ASP A 94 8.19 -2.65 -21.49
C ASP A 94 9.23 -1.56 -21.17
N GLU A 95 9.49 -0.66 -22.12
CA GLU A 95 10.47 0.42 -21.94
C GLU A 95 10.06 1.43 -20.85
N ARG A 96 8.76 1.65 -20.67
CA ARG A 96 8.23 2.61 -19.69
C ARG A 96 8.38 2.09 -18.28
N VAL A 97 7.99 0.83 -18.08
CA VAL A 97 8.14 0.13 -16.80
C VAL A 97 9.62 0.07 -16.43
N ARG A 98 10.49 -0.30 -17.36
CA ARG A 98 11.96 -0.32 -17.13
C ARG A 98 12.49 1.03 -16.66
N ARG A 99 12.09 2.12 -17.31
CA ARG A 99 12.52 3.48 -16.94
C ARG A 99 12.01 3.91 -15.57
N ALA A 100 10.80 3.51 -15.21
CA ALA A 100 10.16 3.86 -13.96
C ALA A 100 10.55 2.94 -12.79
N SER A 101 11.43 1.96 -13.02
CA SER A 101 11.77 0.93 -12.04
C SER A 101 13.17 1.08 -11.46
N GLU A 102 13.31 0.65 -10.22
CA GLU A 102 14.58 0.55 -9.51
C GLU A 102 14.84 -0.89 -9.06
N PRO A 103 16.11 -1.31 -8.96
CA PRO A 103 16.45 -2.62 -8.39
C PRO A 103 16.08 -2.68 -6.91
N GLU A 104 15.37 -3.73 -6.50
CA GLU A 104 15.03 -4.00 -5.10
C GLU A 104 15.80 -5.19 -4.54
N GLY A 105 16.27 -6.09 -5.40
CA GLY A 105 17.06 -7.25 -5.01
C GLY A 105 17.65 -7.98 -6.23
N PRO A 106 18.29 -9.13 -6.03
CA PRO A 106 18.90 -9.90 -7.12
C PRO A 106 17.87 -10.28 -8.19
N GLY A 107 17.93 -9.61 -9.34
CA GLY A 107 17.05 -9.89 -10.48
C GLY A 107 15.61 -9.39 -10.33
N VAL A 108 15.29 -8.65 -9.26
CA VAL A 108 13.96 -8.09 -8.99
C VAL A 108 14.01 -6.58 -9.01
N PHE A 109 13.07 -6.01 -9.73
CA PHE A 109 12.85 -4.58 -9.91
C PHE A 109 11.48 -4.21 -9.36
N VAL A 110 11.35 -2.96 -8.92
CA VAL A 110 10.09 -2.40 -8.46
C VAL A 110 9.83 -1.07 -9.13
N VAL A 111 8.61 -0.86 -9.60
CA VAL A 111 8.18 0.40 -10.20
C VAL A 111 8.03 1.45 -9.09
N ARG A 112 8.80 2.54 -9.15
CA ARG A 112 8.83 3.60 -8.13
C ARG A 112 7.97 4.81 -8.46
N ALA A 113 7.58 4.94 -9.72
CA ALA A 113 6.70 5.99 -10.19
C ALA A 113 5.78 5.44 -11.27
N GLU A 114 4.58 5.99 -11.40
CA GLU A 114 3.66 5.58 -12.46
C GLU A 114 4.31 5.79 -13.84
N PRO A 115 4.44 4.74 -14.68
CA PRO A 115 5.03 4.89 -15.99
C PRO A 115 4.16 5.79 -16.87
N GLU A 116 4.77 6.75 -17.56
CA GLU A 116 4.05 7.69 -18.43
C GLU A 116 3.16 6.93 -19.42
N ARG A 117 1.84 7.08 -19.28
CA ARG A 117 0.86 6.43 -20.15
C ARG A 117 1.00 6.98 -21.56
N CYS A 118 0.65 6.16 -22.55
CA CYS A 118 0.50 6.69 -23.89
C CYS A 118 -0.75 7.55 -23.83
N SER A 119 -0.62 8.87 -23.68
CA SER A 119 -1.73 9.73 -24.03
C SER A 119 -1.95 9.49 -25.53
N PRO A 120 -3.08 8.92 -26.00
CA PRO A 120 -3.44 9.12 -27.38
C PRO A 120 -3.58 10.63 -27.47
N ALA A 121 -2.69 11.29 -28.23
CA ALA A 121 -2.83 12.70 -28.51
C ALA A 121 -4.30 12.93 -28.85
N LEU A 122 -5.02 13.66 -27.98
CA LEU A 122 -6.36 14.14 -28.25
C LEU A 122 -6.21 14.99 -29.50
N THR A 123 -6.34 14.34 -30.66
CA THR A 123 -6.60 14.99 -31.93
C THR A 123 -8.04 15.43 -31.81
N ILE A 124 -8.23 16.55 -31.12
CA ILE A 124 -9.47 17.31 -31.19
C ILE A 124 -9.52 17.79 -32.65
N LEU A 125 -10.30 17.07 -33.45
CA LEU A 125 -10.77 17.53 -34.77
C LEU A 125 -11.76 18.68 -34.59
#